data_AF-W4JZF4-F1
#
_entry.id   AF-W4JZF4-F1
#
_cell.length_a   1.000
_cell.length_b   1.000
_cell.length_c   1.000
_cell.angle_alpha   90.00
_cell.angle_beta   90.00
_cell.angle_gamma   90.00
#
_symmetry.space_group_name_H-M   'P 1'
#
loop_
_entity.id
_entity.type
_entity.pdbx_description
1 polymer ?
#
loop_
_entity_poly.entity_id
_entity_poly.type
_entity_poly.pdbx_seq_one_letter_code
_entity_poly.pdbx_strand_id
1 'polypeptide(L)'
;YHHRVARHKPFLSPAAVRKRLIWVKENMTRDWNEVIWTDEAKLPGEEFLPENIQPTFKSGRKSIMVWGCIAYGVKGSLIKLGFPPATM
;
A
#
# COMPACT_ATOMS: atom_id res chain seq x y z
N TYR A 1 19.14 17.72 21.67
CA TYR A 1 17.76 17.67 22.18
C TYR A 1 16.82 18.31 21.15
N HIS A 2 16.38 17.57 20.12
CA HIS A 2 15.42 18.06 19.11
C HIS A 2 14.52 16.91 18.62
N HIS A 3 13.47 16.60 19.39
CA HIS A 3 12.53 15.50 19.10
C HIS A 3 11.33 15.90 18.21
N ARG A 4 11.36 17.08 17.57
CA ARG A 4 10.26 17.57 16.72
C ARG A 4 10.78 17.97 15.33
N VAL A 5 11.23 16.98 14.56
CA VAL A 5 11.48 17.13 13.12
C VAL A 5 10.20 16.77 12.38
N ALA A 6 9.62 17.71 11.65
CA ALA A 6 8.44 17.45 10.82
C ALA A 6 8.82 16.43 9.73
N ARG A 7 8.13 15.29 9.68
CA ARG A 7 8.31 14.31 8.61
C ARG A 7 7.61 14.80 7.34
N HIS A 8 8.21 14.58 6.18
CA HIS A 8 7.55 14.77 4.88
C HIS A 8 6.37 13.78 4.79
N LYS A 9 5.19 14.26 5.14
CA LYS A 9 3.92 13.57 4.97
C LYS A 9 3.07 14.39 3.99
N PRO A 10 2.21 13.75 3.20
CA PRO A 10 1.25 14.47 2.37
C PRO A 10 0.48 15.46 3.25
N PHE A 11 0.32 16.70 2.77
CA PHE A 11 -0.43 17.71 3.47
C PHE A 11 -1.88 17.25 3.63
N LEU A 12 -2.38 17.22 4.86
CA LEU A 12 -3.77 16.90 5.13
C LEU A 12 -4.59 18.19 5.08
N SER A 13 -5.49 18.27 4.10
CA SER A 13 -6.44 19.38 4.05
C SER A 13 -7.32 19.38 5.30
N PRO A 14 -7.82 20.55 5.76
CA PRO A 14 -8.74 20.61 6.89
C PRO A 14 -9.98 19.70 6.73
N ALA A 15 -10.46 19.54 5.50
CA ALA A 15 -11.55 18.61 5.18
C ALA A 15 -11.16 17.14 5.38
N ALA A 16 -9.96 16.73 4.94
CA ALA A 16 -9.46 15.38 5.16
C ALA A 16 -9.26 15.09 6.66
N VAL A 17 -8.78 16.07 7.43
CA VAL A 17 -8.66 15.95 8.90
C VAL A 17 -10.03 15.72 9.53
N ARG A 18 -11.04 16.53 9.19
CA ARG A 18 -12.41 16.36 9.73
C ARG A 18 -12.99 14.99 9.42
N LYS A 19 -12.87 14.51 8.18
CA LYS A 19 -13.35 13.19 7.78
C LYS A 19 -12.69 12.07 8.60
N ARG A 20 -11.37 12.14 8.80
CA ARG A 20 -10.64 11.15 9.61
C ARG A 20 -11.08 11.19 11.08
N LEU A 21 -11.28 12.37 11.65
CA LEU A 21 -11.76 12.50 13.04
C LEU A 21 -13.17 11.94 13.24
N ILE A 22 -14.08 12.18 12.30
CA ILE A 22 -15.44 11.61 12.32
C ILE A 22 -15.36 10.09 12.27
N TRP A 23 -14.63 9.54 11.29
CA TRP A 23 -14.46 8.10 11.13
C TRP A 23 -13.88 7.44 12.38
N VAL A 24 -12.86 8.05 13.02
CA VAL A 24 -12.27 7.53 14.27
C VAL A 24 -13.29 7.51 15.40
N LYS A 25 -14.11 8.56 15.55
CA LYS A 25 -15.15 8.61 16.58
C LYS A 25 -16.21 7.53 16.37
N GLU A 26 -16.64 7.32 15.12
CA GLU A 26 -17.64 6.32 14.75
C GLU A 26 -17.14 4.88 14.94
N ASN A 27 -15.83 4.64 14.81
CA ASN A 27 -15.24 3.30 14.88
C ASN A 27 -14.47 3.04 16.20
N MET A 28 -14.63 3.90 17.22
CA MET A 28 -13.85 3.85 18.44
C MET A 28 -14.05 2.56 19.25
N THR A 29 -15.25 1.98 19.20
CA THR A 29 -15.62 0.74 19.90
C THR A 29 -15.79 -0.44 18.95
N ARG A 30 -15.28 -0.34 17.71
CA ARG A 30 -15.44 -1.38 16.70
C ARG A 30 -14.61 -2.61 17.04
N ASP A 31 -15.20 -3.79 16.87
CA ASP A 31 -14.44 -5.03 16.85
C ASP A 31 -13.71 -5.17 15.50
N TRP A 32 -12.38 -5.17 15.55
CA TRP A 32 -11.53 -5.30 14.36
C TRP A 32 -11.36 -6.75 13.91
N ASN A 33 -11.80 -7.73 14.72
CA ASN A 33 -11.72 -9.14 14.37
C ASN A 33 -12.69 -9.52 13.25
N GLU A 34 -13.79 -8.77 13.11
CA GLU A 34 -14.79 -8.96 12.06
C GLU A 34 -14.44 -8.24 10.75
N VAL A 35 -13.30 -7.52 10.70
CA VAL A 35 -12.93 -6.68 9.54
C VAL A 35 -11.98 -7.43 8.61
N ILE A 36 -12.35 -7.47 7.33
CA ILE A 36 -11.44 -7.87 6.23
C ILE A 36 -10.79 -6.60 5.68
N TRP A 37 -9.47 -6.57 5.67
CA TRP A 37 -8.65 -5.52 5.08
C TRP A 37 -8.24 -5.93 3.68
N THR A 38 -8.37 -5.03 2.72
CA THR A 38 -8.02 -5.27 1.32
C THR A 38 -7.15 -4.12 0.83
N ASP A 39 -6.11 -4.41 0.05
CA ASP A 39 -5.33 -3.37 -0.63
C ASP A 39 -4.65 -3.91 -1.88
N GLU A 40 -4.17 -2.98 -2.71
CA GLU A 40 -3.34 -3.27 -3.87
C GLU A 40 -1.88 -2.93 -3.57
N ALA A 41 -0.97 -3.81 -3.98
CA ALA A 41 0.46 -3.59 -3.82
C ALA A 41 1.18 -3.80 -5.15
N LYS A 42 2.07 -2.85 -5.47
CA LYS A 42 3.02 -2.99 -6.55
C LYS A 42 4.25 -3.69 -6.00
N LEU A 43 4.36 -4.99 -6.27
CA LEU A 43 5.56 -5.75 -5.95
C LEU A 43 6.61 -5.50 -7.03
N PRO A 44 7.89 -5.31 -6.64
CA PRO A 44 8.97 -5.41 -7.60
C PRO A 44 8.94 -6.81 -8.21
N GLY A 45 9.19 -6.93 -9.51
CA GLY A 45 9.29 -8.22 -10.16
C GLY A 45 10.60 -8.93 -9.78
N GLU A 46 11.27 -9.48 -10.78
CA GLU A 46 12.54 -10.20 -10.60
C GLU A 46 13.75 -9.26 -10.35
N GLU A 47 13.52 -7.97 -10.15
CA GLU A 47 14.54 -6.91 -9.99
C GLU A 47 15.44 -7.11 -8.76
N PHE A 48 15.03 -7.96 -7.81
CA PHE A 48 15.80 -8.30 -6.60
C PHE A 48 16.45 -9.70 -6.65
N LEU A 49 16.31 -10.45 -7.74
CA LEU A 49 17.07 -11.69 -7.91
C LEU A 49 18.55 -11.34 -8.08
N PRO A 50 19.48 -12.06 -7.44
CA PRO A 50 20.93 -11.78 -7.54
C PRO A 50 21.43 -11.70 -9.00
N GLU A 51 20.83 -12.48 -9.88
CA GLU A 51 21.13 -12.56 -11.32
C GLU A 51 20.73 -11.30 -12.11
N ASN A 52 19.82 -10.49 -11.57
CA ASN A 52 19.22 -9.32 -12.22
C ASN A 52 19.74 -7.98 -11.67
N ILE A 53 20.73 -8.01 -10.77
CA ILE A 53 21.38 -6.80 -10.23
C ILE A 53 22.51 -6.37 -11.17
N GLN A 54 22.19 -5.54 -12.17
CA GLN A 54 23.20 -4.74 -12.89
C GLN A 54 23.13 -3.26 -12.45
N PRO A 55 24.27 -2.59 -12.22
CA PRO A 55 24.29 -1.18 -11.86
C PRO A 55 24.07 -0.31 -13.10
N THR A 56 22.82 -0.07 -13.52
CA THR A 56 22.54 0.90 -14.60
C THR A 56 21.16 1.57 -14.51
N PHE A 57 21.14 2.84 -14.91
CA PHE A 57 20.04 3.81 -14.85
C PHE A 57 19.19 3.76 -16.14
N LYS A 58 17.89 4.15 -16.02
CA LYS A 58 16.73 3.97 -16.92
C LYS A 58 16.13 2.56 -16.91
N SER A 59 15.21 2.34 -15.97
CA SER A 59 14.63 1.02 -15.69
C SER A 59 13.32 0.78 -16.44
N GLY A 60 13.30 -0.21 -17.33
CA GLY A 60 12.08 -0.79 -17.92
C GLY A 60 11.34 -1.67 -16.92
N ARG A 61 10.94 -1.10 -15.77
CA ARG A 61 10.45 -1.83 -14.59
C ARG A 61 9.28 -2.74 -14.92
N LYS A 62 9.50 -4.06 -14.85
CA LYS A 62 8.44 -5.06 -14.83
C LYS A 62 8.03 -5.24 -13.37
N SER A 63 6.98 -4.53 -12.99
CA SER A 63 6.34 -4.71 -11.69
C SER A 63 5.18 -5.69 -11.78
N ILE A 64 4.90 -6.41 -10.70
CA ILE A 64 3.69 -7.20 -10.55
C ILE A 64 2.72 -6.39 -9.68
N MET A 65 1.49 -6.19 -10.16
CA MET A 65 0.43 -5.65 -9.31
C MET A 65 -0.32 -6.83 -8.70
N VAL A 66 -0.56 -6.76 -7.40
CA VAL A 66 -1.37 -7.74 -6.68
C VAL A 66 -2.49 -7.04 -5.92
N TRP A 67 -3.65 -7.67 -5.86
CA TRP A 67 -4.70 -7.37 -4.89
C TRP A 67 -4.65 -8.45 -3.82
N GLY A 68 -4.77 -8.07 -2.55
CA GLY A 68 -4.78 -9.03 -1.45
C GLY A 68 -5.76 -8.65 -0.37
N CYS A 69 -6.17 -9.64 0.43
CA CYS A 69 -6.96 -9.40 1.63
C CYS A 69 -6.47 -10.19 2.85
N ILE A 70 -6.67 -9.63 4.04
CA ILE A 70 -6.36 -10.25 5.33
C ILE A 70 -7.48 -9.96 6.32
N ALA A 71 -7.71 -10.88 7.24
CA ALA A 71 -8.62 -10.69 8.37
C ALA A 71 -7.95 -11.19 9.65
N TYR A 72 -8.59 -11.02 10.80
CA TYR A 72 -8.04 -11.52 12.05
C TYR A 72 -7.84 -13.04 11.99
N GLY A 73 -6.58 -13.47 12.20
CA GLY A 73 -6.19 -14.88 12.17
C GLY A 73 -6.20 -15.54 10.78
N VAL A 74 -6.56 -14.83 9.71
CA VAL A 74 -6.75 -15.43 8.37
C VAL A 74 -6.03 -14.62 7.30
N LYS A 75 -5.22 -15.30 6.48
CA LYS A 75 -4.73 -14.78 5.20
C LYS A 75 -5.79 -15.07 4.14
N GLY A 76 -6.30 -14.03 3.51
CA GLY A 76 -7.23 -14.17 2.40
C GLY A 76 -6.52 -14.38 1.07
N SER A 77 -7.27 -14.22 -0.02
CA SER A 77 -6.75 -14.42 -1.38
C SER A 77 -5.70 -13.37 -1.74
N LEU A 78 -4.69 -13.81 -2.50
CA LEU A 78 -3.72 -12.94 -3.16
C LEU A 78 -3.81 -13.17 -4.67
N ILE A 79 -4.18 -12.12 -5.41
CA ILE A 79 -4.53 -12.20 -6.82
C ILE A 79 -3.59 -11.30 -7.61
N LYS A 80 -2.89 -11.85 -8.60
CA LYS A 80 -2.12 -11.07 -9.56
C LYS A 80 -3.09 -10.32 -10.48
N LEU A 81 -3.00 -9.00 -10.49
CA LEU A 81 -3.77 -8.18 -11.42
C LEU A 81 -3.07 -8.16 -12.79
N GLY A 82 -3.85 -8.37 -13.86
CA GLY A 82 -3.36 -8.17 -15.22
C GLY A 82 -3.19 -6.68 -15.46
N PHE A 83 -2.00 -6.24 -15.88
CA PHE A 83 -1.88 -4.91 -16.48
C PHE A 83 -2.53 -4.93 -17.85
N PRO A 84 -3.35 -3.93 -18.23
CA PRO A 84 -3.66 -3.74 -19.63
C PRO A 84 -2.34 -3.56 -20.40
N PRO A 85 -2.22 -4.07 -21.63
CA PRO A 85 -1.03 -3.82 -22.45
C PRO A 85 -0.80 -2.31 -22.50
N ALA A 86 0.46 -1.90 -22.31
CA ALA A 86 0.82 -0.50 -22.44
C ALA A 86 0.32 -0.02 -23.80
N THR A 87 -0.57 0.97 -23.82
CA THR A 87 -1.02 1.61 -25.05
C THR A 87 0.23 2.12 -25.75
N MET A 88 0.52 1.57 -26.93
CA MET A 88 1.56 2.07 -27.83
C MET A 88 1.22 3.46 -28.33
#